data_AF-A0A7C1ANY9-F1
#
_entry.id   AF-A0A7C1ANY9-F1
#
_cell.length_a   1.000
_cell.length_b   1.000
_cell.length_c   1.000
_cell.angle_alpha   90.00
_cell.angle_beta   90.00
_cell.angle_gamma   90.00
#
_symmetry.space_group_name_H-M   'P 1'
#
loop_
_entity.id
_entity.type
_entity.pdbx_description
1 polymer ?
#
loop_
_entity_poly.entity_id
_entity_poly.type
_entity_poly.pdbx_seq_one_letter_code
_entity_poly.pdbx_strand_id
1 'polypeptide(L)' 'MSRTLFTSESVTEGHPDKIADQISDTVLDAVMKQDPFGRVACETFVTTGMALIGG' A
#
# COMPACT_ATOMS: atom_id res chain seq x y z
N MET A 1 -16.72 15.02 34.09
CA MET A 1 -16.36 14.27 32.87
C MET A 1 -15.27 15.04 32.15
N SER A 2 -14.11 14.41 31.87
CA SER A 2 -13.04 15.06 31.11
C SER A 2 -13.47 15.20 29.65
N ARG A 3 -13.25 16.38 29.06
CA ARG A 3 -13.45 16.61 27.63
C ARG A 3 -12.22 16.11 26.89
N THR A 4 -12.37 15.00 26.17
CA THR A 4 -11.30 14.45 25.31
C THR A 4 -11.39 15.08 23.93
N LEU A 5 -10.26 15.57 23.41
CA LEU A 5 -10.12 15.98 22.02
C LEU A 5 -9.42 14.85 21.26
N PHE A 6 -10.00 14.43 20.15
CA PHE A 6 -9.46 13.38 19.26
C PHE A 6 -9.47 13.90 17.83
N THR A 7 -8.43 13.59 17.07
CA THR A 7 -8.31 13.96 15.66
C THR A 7 -7.71 12.78 14.90
N SER A 8 -8.17 12.61 13.66
CA SER A 8 -7.69 11.61 12.71
C SER A 8 -7.58 12.27 11.34
N GLU A 9 -6.74 11.70 10.49
CA GLU A 9 -6.63 12.09 9.09
C GLU A 9 -6.77 10.86 8.18
N SER A 10 -6.90 11.12 6.88
CA SER A 10 -6.92 10.13 5.81
C SER A 10 -6.39 10.82 4.55
N VAL A 11 -5.87 10.02 3.62
CA VAL A 11 -5.36 10.49 2.33
C VAL A 11 -6.08 9.75 1.21
N THR A 12 -6.17 10.37 0.05
CA THR A 12 -6.82 9.78 -1.11
C THR A 12 -5.93 8.72 -1.76
N GLU A 13 -6.51 7.92 -2.65
CA GLU A 13 -5.81 6.92 -3.46
C GLU A 13 -4.64 7.48 -4.28
N GLY A 14 -4.64 8.79 -4.57
CA GLY A 14 -3.58 9.47 -5.32
C GLY A 14 -2.39 9.93 -4.46
N HIS A 15 -2.45 9.76 -3.14
CA HIS A 15 -1.29 10.01 -2.28
C HIS A 15 -0.17 9.02 -2.63
N PRO A 16 1.10 9.44 -2.77
CA PRO A 16 2.19 8.56 -3.20
C PRO A 16 2.29 7.27 -2.38
N ASP A 17 2.11 7.37 -1.06
CA ASP A 17 2.08 6.18 -0.18
C ASP A 17 0.91 5.25 -0.51
N LYS A 18 -0.29 5.78 -0.79
CA LYS A 18 -1.43 4.95 -1.19
C LYS A 18 -1.29 4.38 -2.59
N ILE A 19 -0.55 5.04 -3.49
CA ILE A 19 -0.19 4.48 -4.79
C ILE A 19 0.78 3.30 -4.58
N ALA A 20 1.78 3.44 -3.71
CA ALA A 20 2.70 2.37 -3.37
C ALA A 20 1.96 1.15 -2.77
N ASP A 21 1.07 1.39 -1.80
CA ASP A 21 0.22 0.36 -1.18
C ASP A 21 -0.57 -0.41 -2.26
N GLN A 22 -1.27 0.33 -3.13
CA GLN A 22 -2.11 -0.28 -4.19
C GLN A 22 -1.29 -1.12 -5.17
N ILE A 23 -0.09 -0.68 -5.54
CA ILE A 23 0.79 -1.44 -6.42
C ILE A 23 1.25 -2.73 -5.73
N SER A 24 1.69 -2.65 -4.47
CA SER A 24 2.10 -3.81 -3.68
C SER A 24 0.98 -4.83 -3.50
N ASP A 25 -0.23 -4.38 -3.15
CA ASP A 25 -1.40 -5.25 -3.00
C ASP A 25 -1.82 -5.88 -4.33
N THR A 26 -1.69 -5.15 -5.45
CA THR A 26 -1.98 -5.71 -6.78
C THR A 26 -1.05 -6.88 -7.12
N VAL A 27 0.22 -6.81 -6.72
CA VAL A 27 1.17 -7.92 -6.88
C VAL A 27 0.75 -9.11 -6.02
N LEU A 28 0.40 -8.87 -4.75
CA LEU A 28 -0.12 -9.91 -3.85
C LEU A 28 -1.37 -10.59 -4.45
N ASP A 29 -2.35 -9.82 -4.89
CA ASP A 29 -3.59 -10.33 -5.50
C ASP A 29 -3.29 -11.19 -6.74
N ALA A 30 -2.38 -10.74 -7.59
CA ALA A 30 -1.99 -11.47 -8.80
C ALA A 30 -1.32 -12.82 -8.47
N VAL A 31 -0.52 -12.88 -7.40
CA VAL A 31 0.07 -14.12 -6.89
C VAL A 31 -1.00 -15.01 -6.28
N MET A 32 -1.80 -14.50 -5.35
CA MET A 32 -2.84 -15.27 -4.65
C MET A 32 -3.89 -15.87 -5.60
N LYS A 33 -4.17 -15.19 -6.72
CA LYS A 33 -5.06 -15.69 -7.77
C LYS A 33 -4.54 -16.95 -8.45
N GLN A 34 -3.22 -17.12 -8.56
CA GLN A 34 -2.58 -18.25 -9.23
C GLN A 34 -2.09 -19.31 -8.23
N ASP A 35 -1.59 -18.87 -7.08
CA ASP A 35 -1.10 -19.68 -5.97
C ASP A 35 -1.64 -19.11 -4.64
N PRO A 36 -2.73 -19.69 -4.10
CA PRO A 36 -3.30 -19.26 -2.82
C PRO A 36 -2.37 -19.40 -1.62
N PHE A 37 -1.27 -20.16 -1.74
CA PHE A 37 -0.26 -20.33 -0.69
C PHE A 37 1.05 -19.60 -1.00
N GLY A 38 1.06 -18.78 -2.06
CA GLY A 38 2.20 -17.97 -2.47
C GLY A 38 2.63 -17.02 -1.35
N ARG A 39 3.95 -16.88 -1.15
CA ARG A 39 4.53 -15.98 -0.14
C ARG A 39 5.04 -14.73 -0.82
N VAL A 40 4.48 -13.58 -0.46
CA VAL A 40 4.79 -12.28 -1.05
C VAL A 40 5.21 -11.31 0.05
N ALA A 41 6.33 -10.64 -0.16
CA ALA A 41 6.78 -9.49 0.62
C ALA A 41 7.14 -8.40 -0.40
N CYS A 42 6.14 -7.73 -0.96
CA CYS A 42 6.32 -6.77 -2.05
C CYS A 42 6.32 -5.34 -1.49
N GLU A 43 7.44 -4.64 -1.68
CA GLU A 43 7.61 -3.25 -1.27
C GLU A 43 7.66 -2.35 -2.51
N THR A 44 6.92 -1.25 -2.51
CA THR A 44 6.89 -0.31 -3.63
C THR A 44 7.42 1.06 -3.22
N PHE A 45 8.42 1.57 -3.93
CA PHE A 45 8.96 2.92 -3.73
C PHE A 45 8.60 3.79 -4.94
N VAL A 46 7.79 4.83 -4.71
CA VAL A 46 7.35 5.75 -5.78
C VAL A 46 8.05 7.09 -5.63
N THR A 47 8.59 7.60 -6.73
CA THR A 47 9.16 8.94 -6.83
C THR A 47 8.93 9.52 -8.22
N THR A 48 9.47 10.70 -8.50
CA THR A 48 9.23 11.42 -9.76
C THR A 48 9.62 10.56 -10.97
N GLY A 49 8.60 10.16 -11.75
CA GLY A 49 8.78 9.39 -12.98
C GLY A 49 9.23 7.94 -12.78
N MET A 50 9.17 7.40 -11.55
CA MET A 50 9.67 6.06 -11.25
C MET A 50 8.84 5.37 -10.17
N ALA A 51 8.57 4.09 -10.39
CA ALA A 51 8.15 3.14 -9.36
C ALA A 51 9.16 1.99 -9.32
N LEU A 52 9.83 1.80 -8.19
CA LEU A 52 10.73 0.68 -7.94
C LEU A 52 9.99 -0.37 -7.13
N ILE A 53 9.95 -1.59 -7.65
CA ILE A 53 9.33 -2.73 -6.97
C ILE A 53 10.45 -3.56 -6.36
N GLY A 54 10.40 -3.75 -5.04
CA GLY A 54 11.33 -4.52 -4.24
C GLY A 54 10.62 -5.57 -3.40
N GLY A 55 11.40 -6.34 -2.64
CA GLY A 55 10.92 -7.40 -1.78
C GLY A 55 12.04 -8.30 -1.30
#